data_AF-I0WN31-F1
#
_entry.id   AF-I0WN31-F1
#
_cell.length_a   1.000
_cell.length_b   1.000
_cell.length_c   1.000
_cell.angle_alpha   90.00
_cell.angle_beta   90.00
_cell.angle_gamma   90.00
#
_symmetry.space_group_name_H-M   'P 1'
#
loop_
_entity.id
_entity.type
_entity.pdbx_description
1 polymer ?
#
loop_
_entity_poly.entity_id
_entity_poly.type
_entity_poly.pdbx_seq_one_letter_code
_entity_poly.pdbx_strand_id
1 'polypeptide(L)'
;MKKIVRAAALLFLVGSVGYYLWYGLGDRGRTNYGIDALSWVGPQMIWPIVAVSVVVVCFALTGDSVLSAFTGRNSAAFRQGAVGIGTVRSVRQTGMTLNDQPEVRIDLGVEGADGETFESHARMIVPLTELALLRPGVVLPVRYLPDRTDKVEIDRSGDMSTAQDALNRSMIRQGITTPGKLDIAARGIPVQAVVQSLSVPGEIRNGNSKVELGLAVTRPDGTTFTTRVEKFLPPRSVGHVQVGRVVTVYYLPANEQEVVIALPANV
;
A
#
# COMPACT_ATOMS: atom_id res chain seq x y z
N MET A 1 -22.84 -10.78 -9.44
CA MET A 1 -23.64 -9.64 -9.96
C MET A 1 -22.94 -8.87 -11.09
N LYS A 2 -21.71 -8.36 -10.93
CA LYS A 2 -20.99 -7.56 -11.96
C LYS A 2 -20.94 -8.18 -13.37
N LYS A 3 -20.65 -9.49 -13.47
CA LYS A 3 -20.62 -10.23 -14.75
C LYS A 3 -22.00 -10.31 -15.41
N ILE A 4 -23.07 -10.44 -14.62
CA ILE A 4 -24.46 -10.52 -15.10
C ILE A 4 -24.89 -9.18 -15.70
N VAL A 5 -24.56 -8.06 -15.04
CA VAL A 5 -24.88 -6.72 -15.54
C VAL A 5 -24.19 -6.44 -16.88
N ARG A 6 -22.90 -6.80 -17.01
CA ARG A 6 -22.16 -6.66 -18.28
C ARG A 6 -22.74 -7.54 -19.38
N ALA A 7 -23.09 -8.79 -19.06
CA ALA A 7 -23.71 -9.71 -20.02
C ALA A 7 -25.09 -9.21 -20.48
N ALA A 8 -25.92 -8.70 -19.56
CA ALA A 8 -27.22 -8.13 -19.89
C ALA A 8 -27.11 -6.89 -20.79
N ALA A 9 -26.15 -6.00 -20.53
CA ALA A 9 -25.91 -4.83 -21.38
C ALA A 9 -25.45 -5.22 -22.79
N LEU A 10 -24.58 -6.23 -22.91
CA LEU A 10 -24.15 -6.76 -24.21
C LEU A 10 -25.30 -7.45 -24.96
N LEU A 11 -26.13 -8.24 -24.28
CA LEU A 11 -27.31 -8.84 -24.87
C LEU A 11 -28.30 -7.78 -25.36
N PHE A 12 -28.48 -6.70 -24.60
CA PHE A 12 -29.30 -5.57 -25.03
C PHE A 12 -28.74 -4.89 -26.29
N LEU A 13 -27.42 -4.69 -26.38
CA LEU A 13 -26.78 -4.17 -27.58
C LEU A 13 -26.98 -5.09 -28.79
N VAL A 14 -26.73 -6.39 -28.63
CA VAL A 14 -26.89 -7.36 -29.71
C VAL A 14 -28.35 -7.44 -30.18
N GLY A 15 -29.30 -7.49 -29.24
CA GLY A 15 -30.73 -7.49 -29.56
C GLY A 15 -31.19 -6.21 -30.25
N SER A 16 -30.67 -5.06 -29.81
CA SER A 16 -30.95 -3.75 -30.38
C SER A 16 -30.41 -3.60 -31.81
N VAL A 17 -29.16 -4.02 -32.05
CA VAL A 17 -28.56 -4.06 -33.39
C VAL A 17 -29.29 -5.06 -34.29
N GLY A 18 -29.66 -6.24 -33.75
CA GLY A 18 -30.43 -7.24 -34.48
C GLY A 18 -31.81 -6.74 -34.90
N TYR A 19 -32.52 -6.03 -34.00
CA TYR A 19 -33.80 -5.38 -34.30
C TYR A 19 -33.64 -4.32 -35.40
N TYR A 20 -32.61 -3.47 -35.29
CA TYR A 20 -32.31 -2.44 -36.27
C TYR A 20 -32.04 -3.03 -37.67
N LEU A 21 -31.21 -4.08 -37.75
CA LEU A 21 -30.92 -4.76 -39.01
C LEU A 21 -32.16 -5.43 -39.58
N TRP A 22 -32.94 -6.15 -38.77
CA TRP A 22 -34.19 -6.78 -39.22
C TRP A 22 -35.22 -5.76 -39.73
N TYR A 23 -35.32 -4.59 -39.07
CA TYR A 23 -36.20 -3.51 -39.49
C TYR A 23 -35.74 -2.86 -40.81
N GLY A 24 -34.44 -2.62 -40.97
CA GLY A 24 -33.87 -2.01 -42.17
C GLY A 24 -33.85 -2.93 -43.39
N LEU A 25 -33.59 -4.24 -43.21
CA LEU A 25 -33.59 -5.24 -44.29
C LEU A 25 -35.01 -5.67 -44.71
N GLY A 26 -36.02 -5.43 -43.88
CA GLY A 26 -37.39 -5.89 -44.08
C GLY A 26 -38.28 -5.02 -44.98
N ASP A 27 -37.72 -4.09 -45.74
CA ASP A 27 -38.43 -3.18 -46.68
C ASP A 27 -39.60 -2.38 -46.04
N ARG A 28 -39.58 -2.21 -44.70
CA ARG A 28 -40.55 -1.40 -43.94
C ARG A 28 -40.18 0.08 -43.87
N GLY A 29 -39.05 0.45 -44.50
CA GLY A 29 -38.48 1.79 -44.50
C GLY A 29 -38.88 2.68 -45.68
N ARG A 30 -40.02 2.40 -46.35
CA ARG A 30 -40.57 3.32 -47.36
C ARG A 30 -40.97 4.62 -46.65
N THR A 31 -40.15 5.64 -46.76
CA THR A 31 -40.46 6.94 -46.17
C THR A 31 -41.43 7.69 -47.09
N ASN A 32 -42.51 8.24 -46.55
CA ASN A 32 -43.44 9.11 -47.31
C ASN A 32 -42.78 10.44 -47.76
N TYR A 33 -41.47 10.62 -47.52
CA TYR A 33 -40.69 11.83 -47.80
C TYR A 33 -39.72 11.67 -48.99
N GLY A 34 -39.77 10.54 -49.73
CA GLY A 34 -39.12 10.43 -51.05
C GLY A 34 -37.60 10.28 -51.07
N ILE A 35 -36.96 9.93 -49.95
CA ILE A 35 -35.52 9.65 -49.90
C ILE A 35 -35.31 8.20 -49.43
N ASP A 36 -35.44 7.26 -50.36
CA ASP A 36 -35.27 5.82 -50.11
C ASP A 36 -33.86 5.48 -49.58
N ALA A 37 -32.87 6.33 -49.90
CA ALA A 37 -31.48 6.20 -49.47
C ALA A 37 -31.24 6.45 -47.96
N LEU A 38 -32.21 7.03 -47.23
CA LEU A 38 -32.12 7.29 -45.79
C LEU A 38 -33.12 6.45 -44.96
N SER A 39 -33.74 5.44 -45.55
CA SER A 39 -34.67 4.50 -44.88
C SER A 39 -34.08 3.79 -43.65
N TRP A 40 -32.75 3.68 -43.59
CA TRP A 40 -32.00 3.16 -42.46
C TRP A 40 -31.93 4.15 -41.27
N VAL A 41 -32.08 5.46 -41.51
CA VAL A 41 -32.09 6.51 -40.47
C VAL A 41 -33.52 6.83 -40.06
N GLY A 42 -33.91 6.49 -38.82
CA GLY A 42 -35.25 6.76 -38.29
C GLY A 42 -35.38 6.45 -36.80
N PRO A 43 -36.58 6.49 -36.20
CA PRO A 43 -36.81 6.20 -34.78
C PRO A 43 -36.24 4.86 -34.31
N GLN A 44 -36.08 3.89 -35.21
CA GLN A 44 -35.43 2.61 -34.96
C GLN A 44 -33.95 2.73 -34.52
N MET A 45 -33.26 3.84 -34.85
CA MET A 45 -31.87 4.10 -34.42
C MET A 45 -31.76 4.46 -32.93
N ILE A 46 -32.86 4.84 -32.28
CA ILE A 46 -32.86 5.19 -30.85
C ILE A 46 -32.34 4.03 -30.03
N TRP A 47 -32.76 2.80 -30.33
CA TRP A 47 -32.37 1.62 -29.57
C TRP A 47 -30.88 1.32 -29.65
N PRO A 48 -30.21 1.31 -30.82
CA PRO A 48 -28.76 1.12 -30.88
C PRO A 48 -27.97 2.19 -30.14
N ILE A 49 -28.37 3.47 -30.26
CA ILE A 49 -27.71 4.60 -29.60
C ILE A 49 -27.80 4.47 -28.07
N VAL A 50 -29.00 4.16 -27.56
CA VAL A 50 -29.22 3.93 -26.13
C VAL A 50 -28.44 2.70 -25.68
N ALA A 51 -28.43 1.62 -26.46
CA ALA A 51 -27.72 0.40 -26.09
C ALA A 51 -26.20 0.59 -26.01
N VAL A 52 -25.59 1.32 -26.95
CA VAL A 52 -24.17 1.69 -26.89
C VAL A 52 -23.90 2.52 -25.63
N SER A 53 -24.73 3.52 -25.34
CA SER A 53 -24.59 4.37 -24.16
C SER A 53 -24.70 3.56 -22.86
N VAL A 54 -25.68 2.65 -22.77
CA VAL A 54 -25.87 1.75 -21.64
C VAL A 54 -24.68 0.80 -21.47
N VAL A 55 -24.12 0.27 -22.56
CA VAL A 55 -22.90 -0.56 -22.48
C VAL A 55 -21.73 0.25 -21.91
N VAL A 56 -21.49 1.46 -22.42
CA VAL A 56 -20.42 2.33 -21.93
C VAL A 56 -20.61 2.62 -20.44
N VAL A 57 -21.82 3.03 -20.02
CA VAL A 57 -22.13 3.34 -18.62
C VAL A 57 -22.04 2.11 -17.72
N CYS A 58 -22.59 0.97 -18.12
CA CYS A 58 -22.53 -0.27 -17.35
C CYS A 58 -21.09 -0.76 -17.18
N PHE A 59 -20.25 -0.67 -18.21
CA PHE A 59 -18.84 -1.06 -18.11
C PHE A 59 -18.05 -0.07 -17.26
N ALA A 60 -18.29 1.23 -17.37
CA ALA A 60 -17.65 2.26 -16.55
C ALA A 60 -18.02 2.10 -15.06
N LEU A 61 -19.30 1.96 -14.73
CA LEU A 61 -19.78 1.83 -13.34
C LEU A 61 -19.42 0.49 -12.71
N THR A 62 -19.28 -0.56 -13.52
CA THR A 62 -18.88 -1.89 -13.04
C THR A 62 -17.35 -2.06 -13.02
N GLY A 63 -16.59 -1.06 -13.47
CA GLY A 63 -15.13 -1.06 -13.43
C GLY A 63 -14.61 -0.66 -12.04
N ASP A 64 -14.05 -1.61 -11.30
CA ASP A 64 -13.49 -1.37 -9.96
C ASP A 64 -12.36 -0.33 -9.93
N SER A 65 -11.73 -0.07 -11.08
CA SER A 65 -10.66 0.93 -11.24
C SER A 65 -11.18 2.36 -11.41
N VAL A 66 -12.36 2.54 -12.01
CA VAL A 66 -12.87 3.89 -12.33
C VAL A 66 -13.43 4.55 -11.08
N LEU A 67 -14.30 3.86 -10.34
CA LEU A 67 -14.87 4.42 -9.09
C LEU A 67 -13.83 4.62 -7.98
N SER A 68 -12.83 3.73 -7.87
CA SER A 68 -11.76 3.87 -6.86
C SER A 68 -10.83 5.05 -7.19
N ALA A 69 -10.56 5.29 -8.47
CA ALA A 69 -9.80 6.47 -8.92
C ALA A 69 -10.50 7.80 -8.55
N PHE A 70 -11.82 7.88 -8.68
CA PHE A 70 -12.58 9.10 -8.34
C PHE A 70 -12.76 9.31 -6.83
N THR A 71 -12.88 8.25 -6.05
CA THR A 71 -13.17 8.35 -4.61
C THR A 71 -11.93 8.40 -3.74
N GLY A 72 -10.74 8.17 -4.31
CA GLY A 72 -9.49 8.06 -3.57
C GLY A 72 -9.41 6.85 -2.65
N ARG A 73 -10.45 6.02 -2.57
CA ARG A 73 -10.57 4.87 -1.66
C ARG A 73 -10.22 3.57 -2.38
N ASN A 74 -9.81 2.56 -1.60
CA ASN A 74 -9.65 1.20 -2.12
C ASN A 74 -10.97 0.68 -2.72
N SER A 75 -10.83 -0.15 -3.75
CA SER A 75 -11.98 -0.79 -4.39
C SER A 75 -12.67 -1.75 -3.42
N ALA A 76 -13.96 -2.02 -3.65
CA ALA A 76 -14.81 -2.74 -2.69
C ALA A 76 -14.25 -4.11 -2.27
N ALA A 77 -13.58 -4.80 -3.19
CA ALA A 77 -12.94 -6.08 -2.91
C ALA A 77 -11.74 -5.93 -1.96
N PHE A 78 -10.88 -4.94 -2.20
CA PHE A 78 -9.65 -4.75 -1.42
C PHE A 78 -9.87 -4.02 -0.08
N ARG A 79 -11.00 -3.34 0.11
CA ARG A 79 -11.37 -2.75 1.42
C ARG A 79 -11.46 -3.78 2.54
N GLN A 80 -11.89 -5.00 2.21
CA GLN A 80 -11.96 -6.13 3.15
C GLN A 80 -10.75 -7.08 3.01
N GLY A 81 -9.79 -6.74 2.14
CA GLY A 81 -8.60 -7.54 1.93
C GLY A 81 -7.68 -7.53 3.14
N ALA A 82 -6.87 -8.59 3.24
CA ALA A 82 -5.84 -8.70 4.26
C ALA A 82 -4.78 -7.60 4.08
N VAL A 83 -4.23 -7.12 5.19
CA VAL A 83 -3.15 -6.13 5.19
C VAL A 83 -1.81 -6.86 5.13
N GLY A 84 -0.98 -6.47 4.18
CA GLY A 84 0.40 -6.92 4.02
C GLY A 84 1.34 -5.74 3.83
N ILE A 85 2.62 -6.05 3.66
CA ILE A 85 3.68 -5.06 3.48
C ILE A 85 4.30 -5.22 2.09
N GLY A 86 4.16 -4.19 1.26
CA GLY A 86 4.70 -4.18 -0.10
C GLY A 86 5.99 -3.38 -0.18
N THR A 87 7.06 -4.02 -0.64
CA THR A 87 8.33 -3.33 -0.96
C THR A 87 8.37 -3.02 -2.45
N VAL A 88 8.52 -1.74 -2.79
CA VAL A 88 8.58 -1.25 -4.17
C VAL A 88 9.82 -1.83 -4.86
N ARG A 89 9.62 -2.51 -5.99
CA ARG A 89 10.70 -3.02 -6.85
C ARG A 89 10.93 -2.12 -8.05
N SER A 90 9.86 -1.71 -8.71
CA SER A 90 9.94 -0.77 -9.83
C SER A 90 8.65 0.03 -9.96
N VAL A 91 8.77 1.22 -10.56
CA VAL A 91 7.64 2.10 -10.85
C VAL A 91 7.72 2.48 -12.31
N ARG A 92 6.61 2.30 -13.04
CA ARG A 92 6.49 2.69 -14.46
C ARG A 92 5.16 3.39 -14.70
N GLN A 93 5.17 4.46 -15.49
CA GLN A 93 3.94 5.11 -15.93
C GLN A 93 3.16 4.18 -16.87
N THR A 94 1.84 4.17 -16.77
CA THR A 94 0.97 3.37 -17.65
C THR A 94 0.69 4.07 -18.98
N GLY A 95 1.03 5.35 -19.09
CA GLY A 95 0.68 6.21 -20.22
C GLY A 95 -0.71 6.85 -20.09
N MET A 96 -1.44 6.58 -19.02
CA MET A 96 -2.71 7.24 -18.70
C MET A 96 -2.50 8.36 -17.67
N THR A 97 -3.27 9.43 -17.80
CA THR A 97 -3.30 10.56 -16.84
C THR A 97 -4.75 10.88 -16.48
N LEU A 98 -5.00 11.21 -15.22
CA LEU A 98 -6.28 11.75 -14.76
C LEU A 98 -6.03 13.11 -14.10
N ASN A 99 -6.65 14.18 -14.59
CA ASN A 99 -6.44 15.55 -14.08
C ASN A 99 -4.95 15.93 -14.01
N ASP A 100 -4.20 15.70 -15.09
CA ASP A 100 -2.74 15.93 -15.19
C ASP A 100 -1.88 15.15 -14.19
N GLN A 101 -2.46 14.20 -13.46
CA GLN A 101 -1.75 13.28 -12.59
C GLN A 101 -1.54 11.94 -13.30
N PRO A 102 -0.30 11.45 -13.43
CA PRO A 102 -0.03 10.19 -14.10
C PRO A 102 -0.51 9.00 -13.26
N GLU A 103 -1.09 8.01 -13.94
CA GLU A 103 -1.27 6.68 -13.39
C GLU A 103 0.06 5.91 -13.52
N VAL A 104 0.50 5.34 -12.40
CA VAL A 104 1.69 4.49 -12.34
C VAL A 104 1.33 3.06 -11.98
N ARG A 105 2.05 2.13 -12.59
CA ARG A 105 2.15 0.74 -12.17
C ARG A 105 3.38 0.59 -11.27
N ILE A 106 3.15 0.12 -10.07
CA ILE A 106 4.18 -0.17 -9.07
C ILE A 106 4.27 -1.69 -8.98
N ASP A 107 5.42 -2.25 -9.35
CA ASP A 107 5.70 -3.66 -9.13
C ASP A 107 6.27 -3.82 -7.71
N LEU A 108 5.69 -4.72 -6.92
CA LEU A 108 5.88 -4.85 -5.47
C LEU A 108 6.24 -6.30 -5.12
N GLY A 109 7.23 -6.48 -4.25
CA GLY A 109 7.39 -7.71 -3.49
C GLY A 109 6.56 -7.58 -2.20
N VAL A 110 5.50 -8.38 -2.07
CA VAL A 110 4.55 -8.29 -0.96
C VAL A 110 4.82 -9.40 0.04
N GLU A 111 4.91 -9.04 1.31
CA GLU A 111 4.89 -9.95 2.45
C GLU A 111 3.49 -9.94 3.07
N GLY A 112 2.81 -11.09 3.01
CA GLY A 112 1.47 -11.28 3.55
C GLY A 112 1.42 -11.32 5.08
N ALA A 113 0.22 -11.31 5.64
CA ALA A 113 0.00 -11.41 7.09
C ALA A 113 0.57 -12.72 7.67
N ASP A 114 0.62 -13.78 6.88
CA ASP A 114 1.10 -15.11 7.27
C ASP A 114 2.60 -15.32 7.00
N GLY A 115 3.25 -14.34 6.36
CA GLY A 115 4.69 -14.37 6.07
C GLY A 115 5.04 -14.95 4.71
N GLU A 116 4.03 -15.36 3.94
CA GLU A 116 4.18 -15.64 2.52
C GLU A 116 4.69 -14.40 1.78
N THR A 117 5.63 -14.61 0.86
CA THR A 117 6.15 -13.54 -0.01
C THR A 117 5.77 -13.82 -1.45
N PHE A 118 5.17 -12.84 -2.13
CA PHE A 118 4.77 -12.98 -3.53
C PHE A 118 4.97 -11.68 -4.31
N GLU A 119 5.11 -11.83 -5.63
CA GLU A 119 5.20 -10.69 -6.54
C GLU A 119 3.81 -10.22 -6.92
N SER A 120 3.59 -8.91 -6.85
CA SER A 120 2.34 -8.30 -7.26
C SER A 120 2.55 -6.93 -7.88
N HIS A 121 1.46 -6.32 -8.33
CA HIS A 121 1.49 -4.96 -8.81
C HIS A 121 0.29 -4.16 -8.30
N ALA A 122 0.53 -2.88 -8.04
CA ALA A 122 -0.49 -1.88 -7.76
C ALA A 122 -0.57 -0.89 -8.91
N ARG A 123 -1.77 -0.36 -9.17
CA ARG A 123 -1.97 0.81 -10.03
C ARG A 123 -2.57 1.92 -9.21
N MET A 124 -2.00 3.11 -9.33
CA MET A 124 -2.56 4.29 -8.70
C MET A 124 -2.17 5.56 -9.43
N ILE A 125 -3.05 6.55 -9.30
CA ILE A 125 -2.77 7.91 -9.71
C ILE A 125 -1.98 8.57 -8.58
N VAL A 126 -0.85 9.19 -8.93
CA VAL A 126 0.08 9.82 -7.99
C VAL A 126 0.35 11.23 -8.49
N PRO A 127 0.29 12.26 -7.61
CA PRO A 127 0.73 13.60 -7.96
C PRO A 127 2.17 13.60 -8.46
N LEU A 128 2.48 14.42 -9.46
CA LEU A 128 3.82 14.49 -10.06
C LEU A 128 4.91 14.82 -9.01
N THR A 129 4.57 15.62 -8.00
CA THR A 129 5.44 15.98 -6.87
C THR A 129 5.80 14.80 -5.96
N GLU A 130 4.94 13.78 -5.89
CA GLU A 130 5.11 12.62 -5.02
C GLU A 130 5.77 11.43 -5.73
N LEU A 131 5.89 11.45 -7.06
CA LEU A 131 6.54 10.36 -7.80
C LEU A 131 7.99 10.11 -7.34
N ALA A 132 8.71 11.16 -6.96
CA ALA A 132 10.08 11.04 -6.44
C ALA A 132 10.18 10.27 -5.11
N LEU A 133 9.05 10.12 -4.39
CA LEU A 133 8.97 9.37 -3.14
C LEU A 133 8.83 7.87 -3.38
N LEU A 134 8.31 7.45 -4.54
CA LEU A 134 8.09 6.04 -4.89
C LEU A 134 9.32 5.43 -5.55
N ARG A 135 10.37 5.22 -4.76
CA ARG A 135 11.63 4.60 -5.23
C ARG A 135 11.70 3.11 -4.87
N PRO A 136 12.50 2.32 -5.61
CA PRO A 136 12.82 0.96 -5.20
C PRO A 136 13.31 0.90 -3.75
N GLY A 137 12.82 -0.07 -2.99
CA GLY A 137 13.11 -0.26 -1.56
C GLY A 137 12.15 0.45 -0.60
N VAL A 138 11.26 1.31 -1.09
CA VAL A 138 10.23 1.93 -0.24
C VAL A 138 9.21 0.88 0.19
N VAL A 139 8.85 0.90 1.47
CA VAL A 139 7.92 -0.04 2.09
C VAL A 139 6.57 0.66 2.29
N LEU A 140 5.50 0.06 1.78
CA LEU A 140 4.14 0.60 1.84
C LEU A 140 3.16 -0.45 2.36
N PRO A 141 2.16 -0.07 3.18
CA PRO A 141 1.07 -0.97 3.53
C PRO A 141 0.21 -1.24 2.30
N VAL A 142 -0.14 -2.51 2.07
CA VAL A 142 -0.95 -2.94 0.94
C VAL A 142 -2.11 -3.81 1.39
N ARG A 143 -3.21 -3.74 0.66
CA ARG A 143 -4.33 -4.66 0.73
C ARG A 143 -4.17 -5.71 -0.35
N TYR A 144 -4.23 -6.98 0.04
CA TYR A 144 -4.17 -8.11 -0.87
C TYR A 144 -5.32 -9.08 -0.62
N LEU A 145 -5.61 -9.92 -1.62
CA LEU A 145 -6.60 -10.98 -1.52
C LEU A 145 -5.82 -12.31 -1.60
N PRO A 146 -5.92 -13.21 -0.61
CA PRO A 146 -5.18 -14.47 -0.63
C PRO A 146 -5.46 -15.32 -1.88
N ASP A 147 -6.72 -15.34 -2.34
CA ASP A 147 -7.12 -16.05 -3.56
C ASP A 147 -6.63 -15.38 -4.86
N ARG A 148 -6.15 -14.14 -4.76
CA ARG A 148 -5.81 -13.29 -5.90
C ARG A 148 -4.61 -12.38 -5.58
N THR A 149 -3.41 -12.93 -5.75
CA THR A 149 -2.14 -12.26 -5.47
C THR A 149 -1.55 -11.50 -6.67
N ASP A 150 -2.13 -11.62 -7.88
CA ASP A 150 -1.64 -10.93 -9.09
C ASP A 150 -1.71 -9.40 -8.96
N LYS A 151 -2.68 -8.89 -8.19
CA LYS A 151 -2.93 -7.46 -7.99
C LYS A 151 -3.08 -7.15 -6.51
N VAL A 152 -2.46 -6.04 -6.09
CA VAL A 152 -2.68 -5.42 -4.78
C VAL A 152 -3.08 -3.95 -4.92
N GLU A 153 -3.61 -3.38 -3.85
CA GLU A 153 -3.87 -1.93 -3.76
C GLU A 153 -3.14 -1.37 -2.53
N ILE A 154 -2.54 -0.18 -2.66
CA ILE A 154 -1.95 0.51 -1.50
C ILE A 154 -3.07 0.78 -0.48
N ASP A 155 -2.83 0.53 0.80
CA ASP A 155 -3.84 0.74 1.82
C ASP A 155 -4.14 2.24 1.98
N ARG A 156 -5.39 2.63 1.72
CA ARG A 156 -5.91 4.00 1.84
C ARG A 156 -7.04 4.08 2.86
N SER A 157 -7.18 3.08 3.72
CA SER A 157 -8.19 3.06 4.79
C SER A 157 -7.96 4.14 5.85
N GLY A 158 -6.71 4.61 6.00
CA GLY A 158 -6.31 5.52 7.08
C GLY A 158 -6.20 4.82 8.44
N ASP A 159 -6.37 3.49 8.48
CA ASP A 159 -6.19 2.70 9.69
C ASP A 159 -4.70 2.46 9.95
N MET A 160 -4.09 3.45 10.58
CA MET A 160 -2.68 3.43 10.91
C MET A 160 -2.33 2.30 11.89
N SER A 161 -3.29 1.83 12.69
CA SER A 161 -3.06 0.75 13.67
C SER A 161 -2.80 -0.59 12.97
N THR A 162 -3.66 -0.99 12.04
CA THR A 162 -3.50 -2.26 11.32
C THR A 162 -2.31 -2.25 10.38
N ALA A 163 -2.01 -1.11 9.76
CA ALA A 163 -0.79 -0.93 8.98
C ALA A 163 0.48 -1.07 9.84
N GLN A 164 0.49 -0.45 11.02
CA GLN A 164 1.60 -0.55 11.96
C GLN A 164 1.79 -1.98 12.47
N ASP A 165 0.71 -2.69 12.79
CA ASP A 165 0.76 -4.08 13.25
C ASP A 165 1.29 -5.03 12.17
N ALA A 166 0.91 -4.83 10.90
CA ALA A 166 1.45 -5.58 9.78
C ALA A 166 2.96 -5.34 9.62
N LEU A 167 3.40 -4.08 9.74
CA LEU A 167 4.81 -3.70 9.66
C LEU A 167 5.62 -4.28 10.83
N ASN A 168 5.08 -4.20 12.05
CA ASN A 168 5.68 -4.77 13.26
C ASN A 168 5.89 -6.28 13.13
N ARG A 169 4.87 -7.01 12.65
CA ARG A 169 4.97 -8.47 12.41
C ARG A 169 6.03 -8.82 11.37
N SER A 170 6.09 -8.06 10.27
CA SER A 170 7.13 -8.25 9.25
C SER A 170 8.54 -8.00 9.82
N MET A 171 8.74 -6.92 10.60
CA MET A 171 10.03 -6.65 11.24
C MET A 171 10.47 -7.75 12.23
N ILE A 172 9.52 -8.34 12.97
CA ILE A 172 9.80 -9.48 13.85
C ILE A 172 10.22 -10.70 13.04
N ARG A 173 9.48 -11.04 11.97
CA ARG A 173 9.81 -12.21 11.12
C ARG A 173 11.16 -12.08 10.43
N GLN A 174 11.51 -10.88 10.00
CA GLN A 174 12.80 -10.57 9.39
C GLN A 174 13.95 -10.52 10.42
N GLY A 175 13.66 -10.70 11.71
CA GLY A 175 14.66 -10.64 12.79
C GLY A 175 15.24 -9.24 13.01
N ILE A 176 14.57 -8.20 12.52
CA ILE A 176 14.99 -6.80 12.68
C ILE A 176 14.72 -6.32 14.11
N THR A 177 13.61 -6.77 14.70
CA THR A 177 13.21 -6.42 16.06
C THR A 177 12.63 -7.63 16.80
N THR A 178 12.47 -7.50 18.11
CA THR A 178 11.80 -8.49 18.97
C THR A 178 10.46 -7.93 19.46
N PRO A 179 9.49 -8.80 19.82
CA PRO A 179 8.25 -8.36 20.47
C PRO A 179 8.51 -7.50 21.71
N GLY A 180 9.52 -7.85 22.52
CA GLY A 180 9.92 -7.08 23.71
C GLY A 180 10.38 -5.66 23.38
N LYS A 181 11.26 -5.49 22.38
CA LYS A 181 11.72 -4.15 21.93
C LYS A 181 10.58 -3.30 21.38
N LEU A 182 9.63 -3.89 20.66
CA LEU A 182 8.46 -3.17 20.17
C LEU A 182 7.53 -2.73 21.31
N ASP A 183 7.33 -3.60 22.30
CA ASP A 183 6.53 -3.28 23.47
C ASP A 183 7.13 -2.14 24.31
N ILE A 184 8.46 -2.17 24.48
CA ILE A 184 9.21 -1.08 25.11
C ILE A 184 9.12 0.21 24.28
N ALA A 185 9.18 0.14 22.95
CA ALA A 185 9.04 1.33 22.11
C ALA A 185 7.62 1.93 22.17
N ALA A 186 6.58 1.09 22.33
CA ALA A 186 5.19 1.53 22.36
C ALA A 186 4.75 2.06 23.73
N ARG A 187 5.19 1.43 24.82
CA ARG A 187 4.68 1.70 26.19
C ARG A 187 5.78 2.01 27.21
N GLY A 188 7.04 1.99 26.80
CA GLY A 188 8.16 2.24 27.70
C GLY A 188 8.20 3.67 28.21
N ILE A 189 8.76 3.83 29.41
CA ILE A 189 8.93 5.14 30.04
C ILE A 189 10.24 5.76 29.53
N PRO A 190 10.22 7.00 29.00
CA PRO A 190 11.43 7.68 28.60
C PRO A 190 12.23 8.11 29.82
N VAL A 191 13.47 7.64 29.92
CA VAL A 191 14.39 8.00 31.01
C VAL A 191 15.80 8.23 30.47
N GLN A 192 16.64 8.84 31.30
CA GLN A 192 18.04 9.05 30.98
C GLN A 192 18.86 7.83 31.41
N ALA A 193 19.86 7.49 30.59
CA ALA A 193 20.86 6.51 30.91
C ALA A 193 22.26 7.04 30.60
N VAL A 194 23.23 6.68 31.43
CA VAL A 194 24.65 6.97 31.20
C VAL A 194 25.31 5.73 30.62
N VAL A 195 26.05 5.89 29.53
CA VAL A 195 26.88 4.81 28.98
C VAL A 195 28.07 4.57 29.91
N GLN A 196 28.10 3.40 30.55
CA GLN A 196 29.18 3.00 31.46
C GLN A 196 30.28 2.21 30.75
N SER A 197 29.91 1.40 29.75
CA SER A 197 30.85 0.62 28.95
C SER A 197 30.41 0.56 27.51
N LEU A 198 31.39 0.46 26.61
CA LEU A 198 31.21 0.29 25.18
C LEU A 198 32.21 -0.77 24.71
N SER A 199 31.70 -1.81 24.07
CA SER A 199 32.49 -2.85 23.40
C SER A 199 32.07 -2.94 21.94
N VAL A 200 33.03 -3.17 21.05
CA VAL A 200 32.79 -3.37 19.62
C VAL A 200 33.32 -4.77 19.27
N PRO A 201 32.47 -5.81 19.29
CA PRO A 201 32.90 -7.20 19.08
C PRO A 201 33.40 -7.49 17.65
N GLY A 202 33.29 -6.54 16.73
CA GLY A 202 33.79 -6.66 15.36
C GLY A 202 32.79 -7.18 14.33
N GLU A 203 31.57 -7.55 14.73
CA GLU A 203 30.49 -7.90 13.79
C GLU A 203 30.01 -6.64 13.04
N ILE A 204 29.94 -6.71 11.71
CA ILE A 204 29.45 -5.63 10.85
C ILE A 204 28.30 -6.17 10.01
N ARG A 205 27.17 -5.45 9.97
CA ARG A 205 25.98 -5.78 9.17
C ARG A 205 25.55 -4.57 8.34
N ASN A 206 25.59 -4.68 7.02
CA ASN A 206 25.22 -3.60 6.09
C ASN A 206 25.98 -2.28 6.36
N GLY A 207 27.28 -2.37 6.69
CA GLY A 207 28.11 -1.20 7.04
C GLY A 207 27.90 -0.64 8.45
N ASN A 208 26.98 -1.23 9.24
CA ASN A 208 26.76 -0.87 10.64
C ASN A 208 27.55 -1.80 11.55
N SER A 209 28.31 -1.24 12.48
CA SER A 209 29.08 -2.02 13.46
C SER A 209 28.19 -2.40 14.63
N LYS A 210 28.26 -3.67 15.06
CA LYS A 210 27.68 -4.11 16.32
C LYS A 210 28.41 -3.42 17.47
N VAL A 211 27.65 -2.78 18.34
CA VAL A 211 28.13 -2.24 19.61
C VAL A 211 27.38 -2.88 20.75
N GLU A 212 28.09 -3.11 21.84
CA GLU A 212 27.55 -3.61 23.10
C GLU A 212 27.76 -2.54 24.15
N LEU A 213 26.67 -2.06 24.73
CA LEU A 213 26.63 -0.93 25.64
C LEU A 213 26.22 -1.40 27.02
N GLY A 214 27.00 -1.07 28.04
CA GLY A 214 26.57 -1.12 29.43
C GLY A 214 25.98 0.24 29.81
N LEU A 215 24.74 0.24 30.33
CA LEU A 215 23.98 1.44 30.63
C LEU A 215 23.63 1.47 32.12
N ALA A 216 23.85 2.61 32.77
CA ALA A 216 23.22 2.93 34.05
C ALA A 216 21.99 3.79 33.79
N VAL A 217 20.81 3.21 34.00
CA VAL A 217 19.51 3.84 33.76
C VAL A 217 18.99 4.43 35.06
N THR A 218 18.53 5.67 35.03
CA THR A 218 17.92 6.34 36.20
C THR A 218 16.41 6.24 36.11
N ARG A 219 15.79 5.59 37.09
CA ARG A 219 14.34 5.46 37.21
C ARG A 219 13.71 6.83 37.55
N PRO A 220 12.39 7.00 37.33
CA PRO A 220 11.69 8.21 37.74
C PRO A 220 11.74 8.49 39.26
N ASP A 221 11.94 7.47 40.08
CA ASP A 221 12.09 7.60 41.55
C ASP A 221 13.51 8.02 41.99
N GLY A 222 14.44 8.21 41.04
CA GLY A 222 15.83 8.59 41.28
C GLY A 222 16.78 7.43 41.56
N THR A 223 16.29 6.19 41.70
CA THR A 223 17.14 5.01 41.82
C THR A 223 17.71 4.60 40.47
N THR A 224 18.81 3.84 40.48
CA THR A 224 19.47 3.40 39.23
C THR A 224 19.49 1.88 39.08
N PHE A 225 19.52 1.39 37.85
CA PHE A 225 19.85 0.01 37.53
C PHE A 225 20.80 -0.07 36.34
N THR A 226 21.52 -1.18 36.23
CA THR A 226 22.45 -1.42 35.13
C THR A 226 21.90 -2.46 34.17
N THR A 227 22.03 -2.23 32.87
CA THR A 227 21.63 -3.17 31.83
C THR A 227 22.61 -3.18 30.65
N ARG A 228 22.55 -4.22 29.81
CA ARG A 228 23.38 -4.37 28.62
C ARG A 228 22.51 -4.39 27.38
N VAL A 229 22.90 -3.63 26.35
CA VAL A 229 22.18 -3.54 25.08
C VAL A 229 23.12 -3.77 23.92
N GLU A 230 22.67 -4.54 22.94
CA GLU A 230 23.34 -4.71 21.66
C GLU A 230 22.60 -3.92 20.57
N LYS A 231 23.35 -3.16 19.77
CA LYS A 231 22.80 -2.37 18.65
C LYS A 231 23.78 -2.31 17.48
N PHE A 232 23.26 -2.33 16.26
CA PHE A 232 24.07 -2.04 15.06
C PHE A 232 23.99 -0.54 14.78
N LEU A 233 25.14 0.14 14.78
CA LEU A 233 25.23 1.58 14.56
C LEU A 233 26.06 1.90 13.32
N PRO A 234 25.63 2.90 12.51
CA PRO A 234 26.50 3.43 11.48
C PRO A 234 27.72 4.11 12.13
N PRO A 235 28.89 4.14 11.46
CA PRO A 235 30.13 4.66 12.05
C PRO A 235 30.01 6.08 12.63
N ARG A 236 29.21 6.94 11.99
CA ARG A 236 28.96 8.32 12.45
C ARG A 236 28.16 8.38 13.75
N SER A 237 27.30 7.40 14.03
CA SER A 237 26.48 7.37 15.23
C SER A 237 27.21 6.82 16.45
N VAL A 238 28.36 6.14 16.27
CA VAL A 238 29.15 5.60 17.39
C VAL A 238 29.60 6.71 18.36
N GLY A 239 29.89 7.91 17.85
CA GLY A 239 30.24 9.07 18.67
C GLY A 239 29.13 9.52 19.65
N HIS A 240 27.88 9.13 19.42
CA HIS A 240 26.75 9.45 20.29
C HIS A 240 26.62 8.50 21.49
N VAL A 241 27.30 7.35 21.47
CA VAL A 241 27.21 6.30 22.50
C VAL A 241 28.55 6.02 23.18
N GLN A 242 29.38 7.05 23.33
CA GLN A 242 30.65 6.96 24.05
C GLN A 242 30.43 6.83 25.56
N VAL A 243 31.37 6.18 26.25
CA VAL A 243 31.37 6.11 27.72
C VAL A 243 31.28 7.52 28.32
N GLY A 244 30.39 7.70 29.31
CA GLY A 244 30.07 8.97 29.94
C GLY A 244 28.99 9.80 29.24
N ARG A 245 28.55 9.44 28.03
CA ARG A 245 27.42 10.11 27.37
C ARG A 245 26.10 9.77 28.06
N VAL A 246 25.24 10.78 28.16
CA VAL A 246 23.84 10.60 28.51
C VAL A 246 23.05 10.33 27.24
N VAL A 247 22.26 9.26 27.24
CA VAL A 247 21.34 8.87 26.16
C VAL A 247 19.93 8.72 26.71
N THR A 248 18.93 8.95 25.87
CA THR A 248 17.53 8.65 26.22
C THR A 248 17.24 7.19 25.91
N VAL A 249 16.64 6.49 26.87
CA VAL A 249 16.21 5.11 26.71
C VAL A 249 14.75 4.96 27.12
N TYR A 250 14.11 3.95 26.55
CA TYR A 250 12.80 3.48 26.96
C TYR A 250 12.96 2.12 27.64
N TYR A 251 12.23 1.91 28.73
CA TYR A 251 12.15 0.62 29.41
C TYR A 251 10.75 0.42 30.00
N LEU A 252 10.42 -0.84 30.31
CA LEU A 252 9.21 -1.17 31.03
C LEU A 252 9.57 -1.45 32.50
N PRO A 253 8.87 -0.87 33.50
CA PRO A 253 9.15 -1.14 34.92
C PRO A 253 9.06 -2.63 35.29
N ALA A 254 8.24 -3.40 34.57
CA ALA A 254 8.12 -4.84 34.76
C ALA A 254 9.30 -5.65 34.18
N ASN A 255 10.13 -5.05 33.31
CA ASN A 255 11.28 -5.70 32.68
C ASN A 255 12.42 -4.69 32.46
N GLU A 256 13.34 -4.62 33.43
CA GLU A 256 14.52 -3.75 33.40
C GLU A 256 15.72 -4.36 32.66
N GLN A 257 15.61 -5.61 32.21
CA GLN A 257 16.69 -6.31 31.50
C GLN A 257 16.76 -5.89 30.03
N GLU A 258 15.69 -5.35 29.46
CA GLU A 258 15.62 -4.94 28.07
C GLU A 258 15.25 -3.46 27.97
N VAL A 259 16.01 -2.70 27.19
CA VAL A 259 15.78 -1.27 26.96
C VAL A 259 16.00 -0.90 25.49
N VAL A 260 15.32 0.14 25.03
CA VAL A 260 15.45 0.66 23.67
C VAL A 260 16.11 2.05 23.71
N ILE A 261 17.24 2.19 23.03
CA ILE A 261 17.98 3.46 22.97
C ILE A 261 17.43 4.34 21.85
N ALA A 262 17.01 5.55 22.20
CA ALA A 262 16.67 6.61 21.26
C ALA A 262 17.95 7.33 20.83
N LEU A 263 18.31 7.20 19.55
CA LEU A 263 19.43 7.93 18.96
C LEU A 263 18.89 8.97 17.98
N PRO A 264 19.47 10.17 17.91
CA PRO A 264 19.10 11.14 16.90
C PRO A 264 19.34 10.55 15.51
N ALA A 265 18.27 10.46 14.72
CA ALA A 265 18.31 10.09 13.31
C ALA A 265 18.70 11.36 12.53
N ASN A 266 19.96 11.45 12.11
CA ASN A 266 20.58 12.55 11.36
C ASN A 266 20.93 13.81 12.17
N VAL A 267 22.23 14.01 12.37
CA VAL A 267 22.90 15.32 12.26
C VAL A 267 24.09 15.13 11.34
#